data_AF-A0A2R7LKH6-F1
#
_entry.id   AF-A0A2R7LKH6-F1
#
_cell.length_a   1.000
_cell.length_b   1.000
_cell.length_c   1.000
_cell.angle_alpha   90.00
_cell.angle_beta   90.00
_cell.angle_gamma   90.00
#
_symmetry.space_group_name_H-M   'P 1'
#
loop_
_entity.id
_entity.type
_entity.pdbx_description
1 polymer ?
#
loop_
_entity_poly.entity_id
_entity_poly.type
_entity_poly.pdbx_seq_one_letter_code
_entity_poly.pdbx_strand_id
1 'polypeptide(L)'
;DEFAYNRGNSKSYKYGCVYKLNHTEALIPYVYHSFKLNTGVPEFMEQIFKFKYLDAQLRGLISSSARMDGLLNIGATSFFKVKVIFPCLVEQQKIADFLSSIDIKIENTSQQINQMQNFKKGLLQQMFV
;
A
#
# COMPACT_ATOMS: atom_id res chain seq x y z
N ASP A 1 -3.53 -6.75 -11.18
CA ASP A 1 -2.10 -6.48 -11.47
C ASP A 1 -1.84 -5.02 -11.83
N GLU A 2 -2.80 -4.14 -11.56
CA GLU A 2 -2.71 -2.73 -11.88
C GLU A 2 -2.47 -1.94 -10.60
N PHE A 3 -1.76 -0.84 -10.74
CA PHE A 3 -1.29 -0.01 -9.65
C PHE A 3 -1.44 1.45 -10.02
N ALA A 4 -1.56 2.31 -9.00
CA ALA A 4 -1.53 3.75 -9.17
C ALA A 4 -0.60 4.38 -8.14
N TYR A 5 0.36 5.17 -8.63
CA TYR A 5 1.25 5.96 -7.78
C TYR A 5 0.67 7.35 -7.55
N ASN A 6 0.25 7.59 -6.30
CA ASN A 6 -0.13 8.90 -5.80
C ASN A 6 1.14 9.68 -5.41
N ARG A 7 1.32 10.85 -6.05
CA ARG A 7 2.47 11.76 -5.83
C ARG A 7 2.26 12.79 -4.74
N GLY A 8 1.11 12.76 -4.06
CA GLY A 8 0.84 13.60 -2.90
C GLY A 8 1.65 13.11 -1.70
N ASN A 9 2.28 14.04 -0.97
CA ASN A 9 2.97 13.71 0.26
C ASN A 9 2.04 13.84 1.48
N SER A 10 2.31 13.05 2.50
CA SER A 10 1.67 13.17 3.82
C SER A 10 2.68 12.84 4.92
N LYS A 11 2.26 12.96 6.19
CA LYS A 11 3.09 12.56 7.34
C LYS A 11 3.51 11.08 7.24
N SER A 12 2.60 10.22 6.77
CA SER A 12 2.82 8.78 6.65
C SER A 12 3.47 8.38 5.32
N TYR A 13 3.25 9.15 4.25
CA TYR A 13 3.74 8.87 2.89
C TYR A 13 4.51 10.08 2.36
N LYS A 14 5.74 10.27 2.83
CA LYS A 14 6.55 11.46 2.52
C LYS A 14 6.91 11.56 1.04
N TYR A 15 6.99 10.42 0.35
CA TYR A 15 7.42 10.32 -1.05
C TYR A 15 6.31 9.78 -1.96
N GLY A 16 5.06 9.97 -1.55
CA GLY A 16 3.91 9.36 -2.22
C GLY A 16 3.69 7.92 -1.81
N CYS A 17 2.71 7.29 -2.44
CA CYS A 17 2.31 5.91 -2.17
C CYS A 17 1.78 5.24 -3.43
N VAL A 18 2.06 3.95 -3.56
CA VAL A 18 1.53 3.11 -4.64
C VAL A 18 0.44 2.23 -4.06
N TYR A 19 -0.72 2.21 -4.70
CA TYR A 19 -1.82 1.33 -4.36
C TYR A 19 -2.05 0.31 -5.46
N LYS A 20 -2.32 -0.93 -5.08
CA LYS A 20 -2.86 -1.94 -5.98
C LYS A 20 -4.34 -1.63 -6.23
N LEU A 21 -4.77 -1.72 -7.48
CA LEU A 21 -6.16 -1.54 -7.86
C LEU A 21 -6.89 -2.88 -7.69
N ASN A 22 -7.80 -2.93 -6.71
CA ASN A 22 -8.53 -4.15 -6.31
C ASN A 22 -9.97 -4.19 -6.83
N HIS A 23 -10.29 -3.34 -7.81
CA HIS A 23 -11.61 -3.27 -8.43
C HIS A 23 -11.52 -3.61 -9.91
N THR A 24 -12.60 -4.13 -10.48
CA THR A 24 -12.68 -4.43 -11.92
C THR A 24 -12.57 -3.15 -12.76
N GLU A 25 -13.12 -2.05 -12.27
CA GLU A 25 -13.03 -0.74 -12.88
C GLU A 25 -12.85 0.32 -11.78
N ALA A 26 -12.01 1.32 -12.03
CA ALA A 26 -11.77 2.42 -11.09
C ALA A 26 -11.44 3.71 -11.83
N LEU A 27 -12.00 4.83 -11.37
CA LEU A 27 -11.60 6.16 -11.80
C LEU A 27 -10.41 6.61 -10.96
N ILE A 28 -9.27 6.82 -11.60
CA ILE A 28 -8.05 7.29 -10.96
C ILE A 28 -7.81 8.75 -11.34
N PRO A 29 -7.51 9.65 -10.39
CA PRO A 29 -7.15 11.03 -10.71
C PRO A 29 -6.02 11.08 -11.75
N TYR A 30 -6.16 11.92 -12.76
CA TYR A 30 -5.17 12.07 -13.85
C TYR A 30 -3.75 12.38 -13.36
N VAL A 31 -3.63 12.96 -12.16
CA VAL A 31 -2.34 13.28 -11.54
C VAL A 31 -1.59 12.05 -10.99
N TYR A 32 -2.19 10.86 -10.96
CA TYR A 32 -1.50 9.64 -10.54
C TYR A 32 -0.85 8.97 -11.74
N HIS A 33 0.28 8.30 -11.50
CA HIS A 33 0.89 7.44 -12.51
C HIS A 33 0.28 6.05 -12.37
N SER A 34 -0.70 5.72 -13.23
CA SER A 34 -1.27 4.38 -13.31
C SER A 34 -0.40 3.47 -14.19
N PHE A 35 -0.22 2.23 -13.78
CA PHE A 35 0.59 1.25 -14.51
C PHE A 35 0.16 -0.18 -14.22
N LYS A 36 0.58 -1.10 -15.08
CA LYS A 36 0.32 -2.52 -14.94
C LYS A 36 1.63 -3.28 -14.77
N LEU A 37 1.61 -4.29 -13.91
CA LEU A 37 2.70 -5.23 -13.77
C LEU A 37 2.71 -6.17 -14.98
N ASN A 38 3.81 -6.17 -15.75
CA ASN A 38 3.95 -7.05 -16.91
C ASN A 38 4.28 -8.50 -16.51
N THR A 39 5.00 -8.67 -15.40
CA THR A 39 5.49 -9.96 -14.88
C THR A 39 5.72 -9.83 -13.38
N GLY A 40 5.45 -10.89 -12.61
CA GLY A 40 5.63 -10.94 -11.17
C GLY A 40 4.33 -11.22 -10.42
N VAL A 41 4.44 -11.39 -9.11
CA VAL A 41 3.29 -11.58 -8.21
C VAL A 41 2.81 -10.21 -7.72
N PRO A 42 1.55 -9.80 -8.01
CA PRO A 42 1.02 -8.50 -7.62
C PRO A 42 1.01 -8.25 -6.11
N GLU A 43 0.68 -9.27 -5.32
CA GLU A 43 0.65 -9.21 -3.87
C GLU A 43 2.05 -8.96 -3.31
N PHE A 44 3.08 -9.60 -3.87
CA PHE A 44 4.47 -9.31 -3.51
C PHE A 44 4.83 -7.85 -3.80
N MET A 45 4.47 -7.34 -4.98
CA MET A 45 4.72 -5.96 -5.37
C MET A 45 4.01 -4.94 -4.47
N GLU A 46 2.76 -5.22 -4.12
CA GLU A 46 2.01 -4.43 -3.16
C GLU A 46 2.74 -4.34 -1.82
N GLN A 47 3.31 -5.44 -1.33
CA GLN A 47 4.09 -5.45 -0.09
C GLN A 47 5.39 -4.63 -0.24
N ILE A 48 6.12 -4.74 -1.36
CA ILE A 48 7.30 -3.90 -1.62
C ILE A 48 6.96 -2.41 -1.51
N PHE A 49 5.82 -1.99 -2.06
CA PHE A 49 5.37 -0.61 -1.97
C PHE A 49 4.90 -0.23 -0.56
N LYS A 50 4.11 -1.09 0.10
CA LYS A 50 3.60 -0.89 1.47
C LYS A 50 4.73 -0.74 2.49
N PHE A 51 5.80 -1.52 2.34
CA PHE A 51 7.00 -1.47 3.17
C PHE A 51 8.01 -0.38 2.76
N LYS A 52 7.64 0.52 1.84
CA LYS A 52 8.42 1.73 1.52
C LYS A 52 9.83 1.45 1.01
N TYR A 53 10.05 0.32 0.35
CA TYR A 53 11.35 -0.05 -0.23
C TYR A 53 11.87 0.99 -1.25
N LEU A 54 10.97 1.77 -1.84
CA LEU A 54 11.32 2.77 -2.85
C LEU A 54 11.66 4.14 -2.26
N ASP A 55 11.35 4.40 -0.99
CA ASP A 55 11.42 5.73 -0.39
C ASP A 55 12.80 6.38 -0.54
N ALA A 56 13.88 5.62 -0.32
CA ALA A 56 15.23 6.13 -0.45
C ALA A 56 15.55 6.61 -1.88
N GLN A 57 15.10 5.87 -2.89
CA GLN A 57 15.29 6.23 -4.30
C GLN A 57 14.36 7.37 -4.70
N LEU A 58 13.08 7.31 -4.30
CA LEU A 58 12.09 8.37 -4.57
C LEU A 58 12.53 9.70 -3.95
N ARG A 59 13.10 9.68 -2.73
CA ARG A 59 13.70 10.86 -2.09
C ARG A 59 14.77 11.50 -2.97
N GLY A 60 15.63 10.70 -3.61
CA GLY A 60 16.67 11.19 -4.51
C GLY A 60 16.15 11.77 -5.83
N LEU A 61 14.91 11.45 -6.21
CA LEU A 61 14.28 11.98 -7.42
C LEU A 61 13.55 13.31 -7.21
N ILE A 62 13.28 13.69 -5.95
CA ILE A 62 12.60 14.94 -5.63
C ILE A 62 13.61 16.08 -5.79
N SER A 63 13.52 16.81 -6.90
CA SER A 63 14.14 18.13 -7.00
C SER A 63 13.52 19.05 -5.94
N SER A 64 14.34 19.88 -5.29
CA SER A 64 14.03 20.73 -4.11
C SER A 64 12.85 21.70 -4.19
N SER A 65 12.05 21.67 -5.26
CA SER A 65 10.85 22.48 -5.46
C SER A 65 9.60 21.59 -5.37
N ALA A 66 8.91 21.65 -4.23
CA ALA A 66 7.50 21.25 -4.18
C ALA A 66 6.74 22.13 -5.20
N ARG A 67 5.91 21.51 -6.03
CA ARG A 67 5.08 22.25 -6.99
C ARG A 67 4.04 23.08 -6.21
N MET A 68 3.54 24.16 -6.81
CA MET A 68 2.46 24.99 -6.22
C MET A 68 1.19 24.18 -5.89
N ASP A 69 1.00 23.02 -6.53
CA ASP A 69 -0.12 22.10 -6.33
C ASP A 69 0.07 21.11 -5.16
N GLY A 70 1.17 21.20 -4.41
CA GLY A 70 1.46 20.30 -3.28
C GLY A 70 1.90 18.89 -3.69
N LEU A 71 2.11 18.63 -4.98
CA LEU A 71 2.58 17.34 -5.47
C LEU A 71 4.11 17.27 -5.53
N LEU A 72 4.64 16.06 -5.31
CA LEU A 72 6.05 15.76 -5.52
C LEU A 72 6.39 15.83 -7.01
N ASN A 73 7.51 16.46 -7.34
CA ASN A 73 7.98 16.61 -8.72
C ASN A 73 8.62 15.32 -9.26
N ILE A 74 7.87 14.21 -9.25
CA ILE A 74 8.31 12.92 -9.77
C ILE A 74 7.52 12.64 -11.05
N GLY A 75 8.19 12.74 -12.20
CA GLY A 75 7.63 12.36 -13.51
C GLY A 75 7.53 10.85 -13.66
N ALA A 76 6.62 10.37 -14.51
CA ALA A 76 6.40 8.94 -14.75
C ALA A 76 7.70 8.24 -15.16
N THR A 77 8.45 8.83 -16.10
CA THR A 77 9.75 8.32 -16.56
C THR A 77 10.77 8.19 -15.43
N SER A 78 10.79 9.12 -14.48
CA SER A 78 11.70 9.05 -13.32
C SER A 78 11.25 7.98 -12.33
N PHE A 79 9.94 7.87 -12.09
CA PHE A 79 9.35 6.85 -11.23
C PHE A 79 9.70 5.44 -11.74
N PHE A 80 9.54 5.16 -13.03
CA PHE A 80 9.86 3.83 -13.61
C PHE A 80 11.36 3.51 -13.68
N LYS A 81 12.25 4.47 -13.37
CA LYS A 81 13.70 4.21 -13.24
C LYS A 81 14.09 3.69 -11.86
N VAL A 82 13.19 3.76 -10.88
CA VAL A 82 13.42 3.23 -9.54
C VAL A 82 13.58 1.71 -9.62
N LYS A 83 14.62 1.19 -8.98
CA LYS A 83 14.89 -0.25 -8.94
C LYS A 83 14.09 -0.92 -7.83
N VAL A 84 13.50 -2.07 -8.15
CA VAL A 84 12.82 -2.95 -7.20
C VAL A 84 13.63 -4.24 -7.02
N ILE A 85 13.61 -4.81 -5.82
CA ILE A 85 14.11 -6.18 -5.62
C ILE A 85 13.11 -7.12 -6.29
N PHE A 86 13.60 -7.98 -7.18
CA PHE A 86 12.76 -8.84 -8.00
C PHE A 86 13.31 -10.28 -7.97
N PRO A 87 13.00 -11.08 -6.93
CA PRO A 87 13.43 -12.48 -6.85
C PRO A 87 12.65 -13.34 -7.86
N CYS A 88 12.95 -14.64 -7.94
CA CYS A 88 12.20 -15.54 -8.83
C CYS A 88 10.72 -15.65 -8.42
N LEU A 89 9.84 -16.00 -9.37
CA LEU A 89 8.39 -16.04 -9.13
C LEU A 89 7.99 -16.96 -7.96
N VAL A 90 8.68 -18.08 -7.80
CA VAL A 90 8.46 -19.01 -6.68
C VAL A 90 8.69 -18.32 -5.34
N GLU A 91 9.75 -17.53 -5.24
CA GLU A 91 10.08 -16.80 -4.01
C GLU A 91 9.10 -15.64 -3.79
N GLN A 92 8.72 -14.92 -4.85
CA GLN A 92 7.69 -13.88 -4.77
C GLN A 92 6.37 -14.44 -4.22
N GLN A 93 5.92 -15.60 -4.71
CA GLN A 93 4.70 -16.25 -4.25
C GLN A 93 4.81 -16.67 -2.78
N LYS A 94 5.91 -17.32 -2.38
CA LYS A 94 6.13 -17.73 -0.99
C LYS A 94 6.08 -16.54 -0.03
N ILE A 95 6.73 -15.44 -0.38
CA ILE A 95 6.73 -14.22 0.44
C ILE A 95 5.33 -13.61 0.49
N ALA A 96 4.64 -13.52 -0.64
CA ALA A 96 3.27 -13.02 -0.71
C ALA A 96 2.32 -13.83 0.18
N ASP A 97 2.31 -15.16 0.02
CA ASP A 97 1.46 -16.07 0.79
C ASP A 97 1.73 -15.95 2.29
N PHE A 98 3.01 -15.91 2.68
CA PHE A 98 3.41 -15.76 4.07
C PHE A 98 2.90 -14.44 4.67
N LEU A 99 3.13 -13.31 4.00
CA LEU A 99 2.68 -12.01 4.48
C LEU A 99 1.15 -11.89 4.50
N SER A 100 0.46 -12.41 3.49
CA SER A 100 -1.01 -12.48 3.46
C SER A 100 -1.56 -13.33 4.61
N SER A 101 -0.90 -14.43 4.98
CA SER A 101 -1.33 -15.24 6.13
C SER A 101 -1.25 -14.47 7.46
N ILE A 102 -0.27 -13.57 7.59
CA ILE A 102 -0.13 -12.68 8.75
C ILE A 102 -1.24 -11.62 8.75
N ASP A 103 -1.49 -10.97 7.61
CA ASP A 103 -2.55 -9.96 7.48
C ASP A 103 -3.93 -10.57 7.83
N ILE A 104 -4.23 -11.79 7.36
CA ILE A 104 -5.46 -12.54 7.72
C ILE A 104 -5.54 -12.80 9.22
N LYS A 105 -4.42 -13.20 9.85
CA LYS A 105 -4.38 -13.46 11.30
C LYS A 105 -4.62 -12.20 12.11
N ILE A 106 -4.08 -11.05 11.68
CA ILE A 106 -4.31 -9.74 12.30
C ILE A 106 -5.78 -9.37 12.20
N GLU A 107 -6.40 -9.54 11.04
CA GLU A 107 -7.82 -9.25 10.82
C GLU A 107 -8.72 -10.10 11.72
N ASN A 108 -8.52 -11.42 11.73
CA ASN A 108 -9.28 -12.35 12.57
C ASN A 108 -9.16 -11.99 14.07
N THR A 109 -7.94 -11.66 14.52
CA THR A 109 -7.70 -11.26 15.91
C THR A 109 -8.44 -9.95 16.24
N SER A 110 -8.42 -8.98 15.32
CA SER A 110 -9.10 -7.70 15.48
C SER A 110 -10.62 -7.87 15.55
N GLN A 111 -11.18 -8.78 14.74
CA GLN A 111 -12.60 -9.14 14.80
C GLN A 111 -12.97 -9.78 16.15
N GLN A 112 -12.16 -10.71 16.66
CA GLN A 112 -12.37 -11.32 17.98
C GLN A 112 -12.35 -10.27 19.11
N ILE A 113 -11.41 -9.32 19.07
CA ILE A 113 -11.35 -8.22 20.03
C ILE A 113 -12.64 -7.40 19.99
N ASN A 114 -13.11 -7.01 18.80
CA ASN A 114 -14.34 -6.24 18.64
C ASN A 114 -15.57 -6.99 19.17
N GLN A 115 -15.67 -8.30 18.89
CA GLN A 115 -16.74 -9.14 19.41
C GLN A 115 -16.71 -9.21 20.94
N MET A 116 -15.53 -9.38 21.54
CA MET A 116 -15.37 -9.42 22.99
C MET A 116 -15.73 -8.09 23.66
N GLN A 117 -15.36 -6.97 23.05
CA GLN A 117 -15.74 -5.63 23.52
C GLN A 117 -17.25 -5.44 23.49
N ASN A 118 -17.91 -5.85 22.41
CA ASN A 118 -19.37 -5.80 22.29
C ASN A 118 -20.05 -6.70 23.32
N PHE A 119 -19.55 -7.92 23.53
CA PHE A 119 -20.07 -8.83 24.54
C PHE A 119 -19.94 -8.25 25.95
N LYS A 120 -18.76 -7.73 26.32
CA LYS A 120 -18.54 -7.03 27.60
C LYS A 120 -19.51 -5.87 27.79
N LYS A 121 -19.74 -5.07 26.74
CA LYS A 121 -20.68 -3.94 26.77
C LYS A 121 -22.12 -4.42 27.04
N GLY A 122 -22.55 -5.49 26.37
CA GLY A 122 -23.86 -6.11 26.60
C GLY A 122 -24.04 -6.62 28.04
N LEU A 123 -23.02 -7.29 28.60
CA LEU A 123 -23.06 -7.74 29.99
C LEU A 123 -23.18 -6.57 30.97
N LEU A 124 -22.40 -5.50 30.80
CA LEU A 124 -22.47 -4.32 31.67
C LEU A 124 -23.84 -3.62 31.60
N GLN A 125 -24.49 -3.61 30.43
CA GLN A 125 -25.85 -3.06 30.30
C GLN A 125 -26.88 -3.89 31.10
N GLN A 126 -26.68 -5.20 31.21
CA GLN A 126 -27.57 -6.07 31.99
C GLN A 126 -27.32 -6.01 33.51
N MET A 127 -26.20 -5.46 33.97
CA MET A 127 -25.87 -5.39 35.41
C MET A 127 -26.59 -4.28 36.18
N PHE A 128 -27.12 -3.27 35.50
CA PHE A 128 -27.79 -2.12 36.12
C PHE A 128 -29.30 -2.08 35.84
N VAL A 129 -29.88 -3.25 35.56
CA VAL A 129 -31.33 -3.48 35.41
C VAL A 129 -31.83 -4.28 36.60
#